data_AF-A0A353Q749-F1
#
_entry.id   AF-A0A353Q749-F1
#
_cell.length_a   1.000
_cell.length_b   1.000
_cell.length_c   1.000
_cell.angle_alpha   90.00
_cell.angle_beta   90.00
_cell.angle_gamma   90.00
#
_symmetry.space_group_name_H-M   'P 1'
#
loop_
_entity.id
_entity.type
_entity.pdbx_description
1 polymer ?
#
loop_
_entity_poly.entity_id
_entity_poly.type
_entity_poly.pdbx_seq_one_letter_code
_entity_poly.pdbx_strand_id
1 'polypeptide(L)'
;NLTSSDIRLKTNVLSLNNKNTKFLNSVLSMNPVEYNLKQVYHKDVGDTATVQTKLYDEKSQQFQKKHFGLIAQELKEIYPELVYEEDDGYLSIDYTGLIPVLIQSIKELKSQVDDLKNTQSANASMASLSENTQSEDGSLLPFLYQNAPNPFKEKTEIRYFVPESVKIAQISIYTIQGALLKQVNISQRGEGVHVVYGGELTPGVYLYSLIADSRQVDVKKMIVTK
;
A
#
# COMPACT_ATOMS: atom_id res chain seq x y z
N ASN A 1 26.51 21.06 -10.73
CA ASN A 1 26.42 22.27 -9.89
C ASN A 1 26.31 21.87 -8.44
N LEU A 2 27.13 22.44 -7.56
CA LEU A 2 27.04 22.25 -6.11
C LEU A 2 26.12 23.34 -5.55
N THR A 3 25.17 22.96 -4.68
CA THR A 3 24.24 23.91 -4.03
C THR A 3 24.59 24.01 -2.55
N SER A 4 24.84 25.23 -2.05
CA SER A 4 25.09 25.47 -0.63
C SER A 4 23.84 25.13 0.20
N SER A 5 23.99 24.35 1.28
CA SER A 5 22.88 23.80 2.06
C SER A 5 23.16 23.73 3.57
N ASP A 6 24.09 24.56 4.06
CA ASP A 6 24.48 24.65 5.48
C ASP A 6 23.30 25.13 6.35
N ILE A 7 23.11 24.54 7.54
CA ILE A 7 22.02 24.89 8.47
C ILE A 7 22.09 26.35 8.95
N ARG A 8 23.29 26.94 9.02
CA ARG A 8 23.49 28.34 9.43
C ARG A 8 22.97 29.35 8.41
N LEU A 9 22.73 28.89 7.18
CA LEU A 9 22.15 29.70 6.10
C LEU A 9 20.63 29.48 5.97
N LYS A 10 20.01 28.79 6.95
CA LYS A 10 18.59 28.46 6.96
C LYS A 10 17.94 28.94 8.23
N THR A 11 16.68 29.34 8.12
CA THR A 11 15.81 29.68 9.25
C THR A 11 14.50 28.89 9.12
N ASN A 12 13.75 28.75 10.21
CA ASN A 12 12.45 28.05 10.23
C ASN A 12 12.51 26.61 9.67
N VAL A 13 13.58 25.87 9.99
CA VAL A 13 13.76 24.49 9.50
C VAL A 13 12.81 23.55 10.24
N LEU A 14 11.81 23.07 9.52
CA LEU A 14 10.81 22.11 10.03
C LEU A 14 10.99 20.74 9.36
N SER A 15 10.84 19.68 10.15
CA SER A 15 10.85 18.31 9.64
C SER A 15 9.59 18.03 8.82
N LEU A 16 9.76 17.46 7.63
CA LEU A 16 8.63 17.01 6.80
C LEU A 16 7.87 15.83 7.43
N ASN A 17 8.51 15.03 8.30
CA ASN A 17 7.84 13.95 9.02
C ASN A 17 6.72 14.43 9.96
N ASN A 18 6.80 15.69 10.43
CA ASN A 18 5.88 16.22 11.45
C ASN A 18 4.67 16.94 10.85
N LYS A 19 4.61 17.06 9.52
CA LYS A 19 3.42 17.58 8.85
C LYS A 19 2.41 16.45 8.74
N ASN A 20 1.13 16.71 9.09
CA ASN A 20 0.00 15.80 8.80
C ASN A 20 -0.29 15.68 7.29
N THR A 21 0.67 16.03 6.44
CA THR A 21 0.61 16.00 4.98
C THR A 21 1.14 14.65 4.51
N LYS A 22 0.35 13.90 3.73
CA LYS A 22 0.78 12.64 3.12
C LYS A 22 1.51 12.93 1.81
N PHE A 23 2.82 13.16 1.87
CA PHE A 23 3.64 13.50 0.70
C PHE A 23 3.55 12.42 -0.38
N LEU A 24 3.48 11.14 0.02
CA LEU A 24 3.29 10.03 -0.90
C LEU A 24 2.03 10.20 -1.75
N ASN A 25 0.90 10.59 -1.16
CA ASN A 25 -0.35 10.75 -1.90
C ASN A 25 -0.27 11.92 -2.89
N SER A 26 0.37 13.02 -2.50
CA SER A 26 0.59 14.17 -3.37
C SER A 26 1.46 13.77 -4.58
N VAL A 27 2.55 13.05 -4.37
CA VAL A 27 3.41 12.53 -5.46
C VAL A 27 2.64 11.56 -6.37
N LEU A 28 1.83 10.67 -5.79
CA LEU A 28 1.00 9.74 -6.58
C LEU A 28 -0.09 10.45 -7.40
N SER A 29 -0.49 11.65 -7.00
CA SER A 29 -1.46 12.48 -7.75
C SER A 29 -0.81 13.33 -8.85
N MET A 30 0.52 13.46 -8.87
CA MET A 30 1.22 14.14 -9.96
C MET A 30 1.08 13.32 -11.25
N ASN A 31 1.03 14.01 -12.38
CA ASN A 31 0.90 13.39 -13.69
C ASN A 31 2.19 13.59 -14.51
N PRO A 32 3.11 12.61 -14.55
CA PRO A 32 4.25 12.65 -15.45
C PRO A 32 3.79 12.59 -16.90
N VAL A 33 4.22 13.56 -17.70
CA VAL A 33 3.86 13.67 -19.11
C VAL A 33 5.08 13.54 -20.01
N GLU A 34 4.87 12.99 -21.19
CA GLU A 34 5.79 13.06 -22.31
C GLU A 34 5.37 14.21 -23.23
N TYR A 35 6.30 15.05 -23.67
CA TYR A 35 5.99 16.19 -24.53
C TYR A 35 7.11 16.49 -25.52
N ASN A 36 6.77 17.26 -26.57
CA ASN A 36 7.74 17.87 -27.48
C ASN A 36 7.74 19.39 -27.26
N LEU A 37 8.88 20.04 -27.45
CA LEU A 37 8.94 21.49 -27.39
C LEU A 37 8.16 22.11 -28.55
N LYS A 38 7.38 23.15 -28.24
CA LYS A 38 6.69 23.97 -29.23
C LYS A 38 7.47 25.26 -29.41
N GLN A 39 7.76 25.62 -30.66
CA GLN A 39 8.42 26.88 -30.95
C GLN A 39 7.56 28.06 -30.50
N VAL A 40 8.17 28.98 -29.75
CA VAL A 40 7.58 30.26 -29.35
C VAL A 40 8.37 31.38 -30.01
N TYR A 41 7.64 32.44 -30.40
CA TYR A 41 8.21 33.63 -31.03
C TYR A 41 7.93 34.81 -30.11
N HIS A 42 8.99 35.40 -29.55
CA HIS A 42 8.87 36.66 -28.83
C HIS A 42 8.91 37.81 -29.84
N LYS A 43 8.04 38.80 -29.62
CA LYS A 43 8.05 40.04 -30.37
C LYS A 43 8.70 41.09 -29.49
N ASP A 44 9.95 41.38 -29.77
CA ASP A 44 10.63 42.51 -29.16
C ASP A 44 10.17 43.76 -29.91
N VAL A 45 9.43 44.63 -29.22
CA VAL A 45 8.95 45.91 -29.76
C VAL A 45 9.99 46.98 -29.42
N GLY A 46 10.88 47.29 -30.37
CA GLY A 46 11.73 48.47 -30.31
C GLY A 46 11.11 49.66 -31.05
N ASP A 47 11.63 50.87 -30.82
CA ASP A 47 11.09 52.13 -31.35
C ASP A 47 11.08 52.26 -32.89
N THR A 48 11.74 51.36 -33.63
CA THR A 48 11.86 51.45 -35.10
C THR A 48 11.68 50.14 -35.88
N ALA A 49 11.65 48.98 -35.22
CA ALA A 49 11.40 47.69 -35.89
C ALA A 49 10.89 46.61 -34.91
N THR A 50 10.02 45.71 -35.39
CA THR A 50 9.61 44.51 -34.65
C THR A 50 10.51 43.36 -35.05
N VAL A 51 11.31 42.84 -34.12
CA VAL A 51 12.12 41.64 -34.34
C VAL A 51 11.39 40.45 -33.71
N GLN A 52 11.19 39.38 -34.50
CA GLN A 52 10.68 38.11 -33.97
C GLN A 52 11.86 37.23 -33.58
N THR A 53 12.06 37.03 -32.28
CA THR A 53 13.11 36.17 -31.73
C THR A 53 12.56 34.77 -31.46
N LYS A 54 13.31 33.74 -31.87
CA LYS A 54 12.97 32.33 -31.64
C LYS A 54 13.41 31.92 -30.23
N LEU A 55 12.51 31.31 -29.46
CA LEU A 55 12.84 30.80 -28.12
C LEU A 55 13.73 29.55 -28.16
N TYR A 56 13.47 28.64 -29.10
CA TYR A 56 14.28 27.43 -29.28
C TYR A 56 14.96 27.39 -30.66
N ASP A 57 16.09 26.70 -30.73
CA ASP A 57 16.69 26.28 -32.00
C ASP A 57 16.05 24.98 -32.46
N GLU A 58 15.23 25.05 -33.51
CA GLU A 58 14.51 23.90 -34.09
C GLU A 58 15.44 22.80 -34.64
N LYS A 59 16.70 23.14 -34.93
CA LYS A 59 17.71 22.16 -35.37
C LYS A 59 18.42 21.47 -34.20
N SER A 60 18.25 21.98 -32.98
CA SER A 60 18.87 21.38 -31.80
C SER A 60 18.25 20.02 -31.47
N GLN A 61 19.07 19.13 -30.91
CA GLN A 61 18.55 17.86 -30.37
C GLN A 61 17.54 18.09 -29.24
N GLN A 62 17.70 19.18 -28.48
CA GLN A 62 16.78 19.53 -27.42
C GLN A 62 15.39 19.79 -27.99
N PHE A 63 15.25 20.49 -29.11
CA PHE A 63 13.94 20.73 -29.71
C PHE A 63 13.31 19.45 -30.30
N GLN A 64 14.13 18.59 -30.92
CA GLN A 64 13.64 17.43 -31.68
C GLN A 64 13.33 16.20 -30.82
N LYS A 65 13.96 16.07 -29.65
CA LYS A 65 13.74 14.92 -28.77
C LYS A 65 12.48 15.09 -27.94
N LYS A 66 11.89 13.95 -27.59
CA LYS A 66 10.84 13.86 -26.57
C LYS A 66 11.42 14.19 -25.20
N HIS A 67 10.65 14.93 -24.43
CA HIS A 67 10.94 15.32 -23.06
C HIS A 67 9.94 14.67 -22.12
N PHE A 68 10.35 14.55 -20.86
CA PHE A 68 9.51 14.05 -19.78
C PHE A 68 9.52 15.09 -18.66
N GLY A 69 8.37 15.33 -18.06
CA GLY A 69 8.25 16.30 -16.99
C GLY A 69 6.84 16.39 -16.43
N LEU A 70 6.55 17.52 -15.81
CA LEU A 70 5.25 17.85 -15.24
C LEU A 70 4.71 19.13 -15.87
N ILE A 71 3.40 19.28 -15.85
CA ILE A 71 2.73 20.53 -16.24
C ILE A 71 2.70 21.47 -15.04
N ALA A 72 3.26 22.68 -15.20
CA ALA A 72 3.41 23.63 -14.10
C ALA A 72 2.07 24.05 -13.48
N GLN A 73 1.04 24.17 -14.31
CA GLN A 73 -0.33 24.49 -13.88
C GLN A 73 -0.91 23.40 -12.98
N GLU A 74 -0.70 22.12 -13.32
CA GLU A 74 -1.17 20.98 -12.51
C GLU A 74 -0.38 20.89 -11.21
N LEU A 75 0.93 21.12 -11.26
CA LEU A 75 1.77 21.09 -10.06
C LEU A 75 1.45 22.25 -9.11
N LYS A 76 1.06 23.42 -9.62
CA LYS A 76 0.72 24.61 -8.80
C LYS A 76 -0.46 24.35 -7.85
N GLU A 77 -1.40 23.50 -8.24
CA GLU A 77 -2.52 23.09 -7.39
C GLU A 77 -2.11 22.20 -6.21
N ILE A 78 -0.96 21.51 -6.32
CA ILE A 78 -0.47 20.54 -5.32
C ILE A 78 0.67 21.13 -4.49
N TYR A 79 1.64 21.76 -5.14
CA TYR A 79 2.86 22.36 -4.58
C TYR A 79 3.10 23.74 -5.19
N PRO A 80 2.30 24.77 -4.81
CA PRO A 80 2.46 26.12 -5.33
C PRO A 80 3.84 26.71 -5.04
N GLU A 81 4.51 26.28 -3.97
CA GLU A 81 5.86 26.73 -3.60
C GLU A 81 6.98 26.24 -4.54
N LEU A 82 6.66 25.27 -5.41
CA LEU A 82 7.59 24.73 -6.41
C LEU A 82 7.34 25.30 -7.81
N VAL A 83 6.34 26.18 -7.96
CA VAL A 83 5.97 26.79 -9.24
C VAL A 83 6.16 28.29 -9.17
N TYR A 84 6.95 28.82 -10.10
CA TYR A 84 7.27 30.23 -10.21
C TYR A 84 6.68 30.79 -11.49
N GLU A 85 6.30 32.06 -11.45
CA GLU A 85 5.86 32.81 -12.63
C GLU A 85 7.02 33.69 -13.08
N GLU A 86 7.37 33.60 -14.35
CA GLU A 86 8.44 34.38 -14.98
C GLU A 86 7.90 35.71 -15.51
N ASP A 87 8.81 36.65 -15.82
CA ASP A 87 8.44 38.00 -16.26
C ASP A 87 7.63 38.03 -17.56
N ASP A 88 7.69 36.96 -18.35
CA ASP A 88 6.94 36.76 -19.59
C ASP A 88 5.56 36.11 -19.38
N GLY A 89 5.19 35.83 -18.12
CA GLY A 89 3.92 35.22 -17.73
C GLY A 89 3.87 33.69 -17.89
N TYR A 90 4.98 33.05 -18.29
CA TYR A 90 5.07 31.59 -18.26
C TYR A 90 5.37 31.08 -16.85
N LEU A 91 5.00 29.81 -16.61
CA LEU A 91 5.27 29.15 -15.34
C LEU A 91 6.45 28.20 -15.46
N SER A 92 7.35 28.24 -14.48
CA SER A 92 8.47 27.31 -14.36
C SER A 92 8.39 26.50 -13.07
N ILE A 93 9.05 25.33 -13.07
CA ILE A 93 9.03 24.37 -11.96
C ILE A 93 10.43 24.26 -11.37
N ASP A 94 10.54 24.37 -10.05
CA ASP A 94 11.74 23.97 -9.32
C ASP A 94 11.77 22.44 -9.13
N TYR A 95 12.28 21.76 -10.17
CA TYR A 95 12.50 20.31 -10.12
C TYR A 95 13.52 19.88 -9.04
N THR A 96 14.40 20.78 -8.59
CA THR A 96 15.34 20.47 -7.51
C THR A 96 14.62 20.43 -6.16
N GLY A 97 13.68 21.35 -5.93
CA GLY A 97 12.79 21.37 -4.77
C GLY A 97 11.85 20.17 -4.65
N LEU A 98 11.57 19.47 -5.75
CA LEU A 98 10.84 18.18 -5.72
C LEU A 98 11.65 17.04 -5.08
N ILE A 99 12.98 17.08 -5.10
CA ILE A 99 13.81 15.97 -4.64
C ILE A 99 13.56 15.64 -3.15
N PRO A 100 13.58 16.61 -2.21
CA PRO A 100 13.21 16.34 -0.82
C PRO A 100 11.79 15.78 -0.62
N VAL A 101 10.82 16.22 -1.44
CA VAL A 101 9.43 15.71 -1.41
C VAL A 101 9.38 14.25 -1.83
N LEU A 102 10.10 13.88 -2.90
CA LEU A 102 10.22 12.50 -3.37
C LEU A 102 10.91 11.61 -2.33
N ILE A 103 12.00 12.09 -1.71
CA ILE A 103 12.70 11.36 -0.63
C ILE A 103 11.75 11.09 0.53
N GLN A 104 10.97 12.09 0.95
CA GLN A 104 10.01 11.93 2.04
C GLN A 104 8.91 10.93 1.66
N SER A 105 8.41 10.97 0.43
CA SER A 105 7.42 10.03 -0.09
C SER A 105 7.92 8.59 -0.12
N ILE A 106 9.20 8.37 -0.48
CA ILE A 106 9.83 7.04 -0.43
C ILE A 106 9.94 6.54 1.01
N LYS A 107 10.28 7.42 1.97
CA LYS A 107 10.31 7.05 3.39
C LYS A 107 8.92 6.67 3.91
N GLU A 108 7.89 7.41 3.54
CA GLU A 108 6.49 7.08 3.86
C GLU A 108 6.07 5.74 3.26
N LEU A 109 6.40 5.51 1.98
CA LEU A 109 6.13 4.24 1.32
C LEU A 109 6.84 3.08 2.03
N LYS A 110 8.11 3.27 2.43
CA LYS A 110 8.87 2.26 3.18
C LYS A 110 8.22 1.97 4.53
N SER A 111 7.78 3.00 5.25
CA SER A 111 7.04 2.83 6.52
C SER A 111 5.78 2.01 6.32
N GLN A 112 4.96 2.34 5.31
CA GLN A 112 3.75 1.58 5.02
C GLN A 112 4.05 0.11 4.67
N VAL A 113 5.12 -0.14 3.89
CA VAL A 113 5.57 -1.50 3.58
C VAL A 113 6.01 -2.24 4.85
N ASP A 114 6.72 -1.58 5.76
CA ASP A 114 7.17 -2.18 7.01
C ASP A 114 6.00 -2.46 7.95
N ASP A 115 5.03 -1.54 8.04
CA ASP A 115 3.81 -1.72 8.84
C ASP A 115 2.99 -2.90 8.31
N LEU A 116 2.86 -3.03 6.98
CA LEU A 116 2.20 -4.18 6.35
C LEU A 116 2.95 -5.48 6.62
N LYS A 117 4.28 -5.49 6.51
CA LYS A 117 5.11 -6.68 6.81
C LYS A 117 5.06 -7.06 8.28
N ASN A 118 5.04 -6.09 9.18
CA ASN A 118 4.94 -6.30 10.61
C ASN A 118 3.54 -6.79 10.98
N THR A 119 2.49 -6.28 10.35
CA THR A 119 1.12 -6.80 10.51
C THR A 119 1.01 -8.24 10.00
N GLN A 120 1.63 -8.56 8.86
CA GLN A 120 1.68 -9.95 8.37
C GLN A 120 2.51 -10.86 9.27
N SER A 121 3.62 -10.36 9.81
CA SER A 121 4.46 -11.11 10.76
C SER A 121 3.75 -11.28 12.10
N ALA A 122 3.01 -10.29 12.58
CA ALA A 122 2.19 -10.37 13.79
C ALA A 122 0.99 -11.31 13.60
N ASN A 123 0.39 -11.35 12.41
CA ASN A 123 -0.65 -12.32 12.08
C ASN A 123 -0.07 -13.74 11.94
N ALA A 124 1.14 -13.90 11.40
CA ALA A 124 1.86 -15.17 11.40
C ALA A 124 2.32 -15.58 12.81
N SER A 125 2.63 -14.62 13.68
CA SER A 125 3.01 -14.83 15.07
C SER A 125 1.80 -15.11 15.96
N MET A 126 0.63 -14.52 15.69
CA MET A 126 -0.65 -14.87 16.32
C MET A 126 -1.10 -16.28 15.91
N ALA A 127 -0.77 -16.72 14.70
CA ALA A 127 -0.95 -18.11 14.29
C ALA A 127 -0.02 -19.10 15.02
N SER A 128 1.10 -18.63 15.60
CA SER A 128 2.05 -19.45 16.37
C SER A 128 2.09 -19.18 17.89
N LEU A 129 1.37 -18.18 18.40
CA LEU A 129 1.31 -17.82 19.83
C LEU A 129 -0.06 -18.15 20.48
N SER A 130 -0.94 -18.88 19.78
CA SER A 130 -2.13 -19.45 20.39
C SER A 130 -1.79 -20.73 21.18
N GLU A 131 -0.95 -20.59 22.20
CA GLU A 131 -0.77 -21.55 23.30
C GLU A 131 -0.91 -20.88 24.68
N ASN A 132 -1.63 -19.75 24.78
CA ASN A 132 -2.07 -19.25 26.09
C ASN A 132 -3.59 -19.01 26.09
N THR A 133 -4.31 -20.11 26.23
CA THR A 133 -5.77 -20.20 26.24
C THR A 133 -6.33 -19.82 27.62
N GLN A 134 -6.22 -18.56 28.05
CA GLN A 134 -6.95 -18.10 29.23
C GLN A 134 -7.48 -16.68 29.00
N SER A 135 -8.78 -16.51 29.17
CA SER A 135 -9.39 -15.19 29.38
C SER A 135 -8.95 -14.63 30.75
N GLU A 136 -9.08 -13.31 30.96
CA GLU A 136 -8.78 -12.65 32.24
C GLU A 136 -9.60 -13.20 33.43
N ASP A 137 -10.64 -14.00 33.15
CA ASP A 137 -11.52 -14.69 34.11
C ASP A 137 -11.21 -16.21 34.25
N GLY A 138 -10.09 -16.68 33.71
CA GLY A 138 -9.67 -18.09 33.78
C GLY A 138 -10.48 -19.06 32.91
N SER A 139 -11.51 -18.59 32.21
CA SER A 139 -12.26 -19.40 31.25
C SER A 139 -11.45 -19.61 29.96
N LEU A 140 -11.46 -20.85 29.45
CA LEU A 140 -10.81 -21.19 28.18
C LEU A 140 -11.52 -20.46 27.03
N LEU A 141 -10.77 -19.81 26.15
CA LEU A 141 -11.31 -19.21 24.93
C LEU A 141 -11.50 -20.27 23.85
N PRO A 142 -12.39 -20.08 22.86
CA PRO A 142 -12.44 -20.96 21.68
C PRO A 142 -11.14 -20.90 20.90
N PHE A 143 -10.73 -22.00 20.26
CA PHE A 143 -9.52 -22.04 19.42
C PHE A 143 -9.56 -23.17 18.38
N LEU A 144 -8.68 -23.09 17.38
CA LEU A 144 -8.49 -24.11 16.35
C LEU A 144 -7.12 -24.78 16.48
N TYR A 145 -7.09 -26.07 16.15
CA TYR A 145 -5.84 -26.79 15.90
C TYR A 145 -5.47 -26.73 14.41
N GLN A 146 -4.19 -26.96 14.13
CA GLN A 146 -3.72 -27.23 12.78
C GLN A 146 -4.31 -28.57 12.29
N ASN A 147 -4.84 -28.57 11.07
CA ASN A 147 -5.43 -29.75 10.47
C ASN A 147 -4.37 -30.85 10.29
N ALA A 148 -4.77 -32.11 10.47
CA ALA A 148 -3.88 -33.26 10.35
C ALA A 148 -4.51 -34.34 9.46
N PRO A 149 -3.80 -34.83 8.41
CA PRO A 149 -2.50 -34.36 7.94
C PRO A 149 -2.59 -33.01 7.22
N ASN A 150 -1.47 -32.28 7.16
CA ASN A 150 -1.30 -31.10 6.31
C ASN A 150 0.14 -31.09 5.76
N PRO A 151 0.36 -31.23 4.44
CA PRO A 151 -0.63 -31.34 3.36
C PRO A 151 -1.46 -32.65 3.40
N PHE A 152 -2.58 -32.68 2.66
CA PHE A 152 -3.44 -33.86 2.55
C PHE A 152 -3.98 -34.06 1.12
N LYS A 153 -4.39 -35.30 0.83
CA LYS A 153 -4.97 -35.69 -0.47
C LYS A 153 -6.43 -36.13 -0.35
N GLU A 154 -6.72 -37.13 0.48
CA GLU A 154 -8.07 -37.71 0.58
C GLU A 154 -8.95 -36.99 1.58
N LYS A 155 -8.44 -36.80 2.81
CA LYS A 155 -9.13 -36.09 3.89
C LYS A 155 -8.13 -35.50 4.88
N THR A 156 -8.61 -34.52 5.65
CA THR A 156 -7.91 -33.96 6.82
C THR A 156 -8.91 -33.68 7.93
N GLU A 157 -8.43 -33.62 9.16
CA GLU A 157 -9.23 -33.36 10.34
C GLU A 157 -8.86 -32.01 10.95
N ILE A 158 -9.84 -31.11 11.05
CA ILE A 158 -9.74 -29.85 11.77
C ILE A 158 -10.29 -30.07 13.18
N ARG A 159 -9.40 -30.13 14.17
CA ARG A 159 -9.79 -30.19 15.58
C ARG A 159 -10.03 -28.77 16.10
N TYR A 160 -10.96 -28.61 17.04
CA TYR A 160 -11.35 -27.33 17.61
C TYR A 160 -11.84 -27.49 19.05
N PHE A 161 -11.81 -26.39 19.80
CA PHE A 161 -12.47 -26.27 21.10
C PHE A 161 -13.43 -25.07 21.09
N VAL A 162 -14.66 -25.28 21.57
CA VAL A 162 -15.67 -24.22 21.71
C VAL A 162 -16.26 -24.25 23.14
N PRO A 163 -16.04 -23.23 23.98
CA PRO A 163 -16.58 -23.19 25.34
C PRO A 163 -18.10 -23.17 25.37
N GLU A 164 -18.69 -23.67 26.46
CA GLU A 164 -20.15 -23.64 26.70
C GLU A 164 -20.74 -22.22 26.68
N SER A 165 -19.93 -21.19 26.95
CA SER A 165 -20.36 -19.78 26.91
C SER A 165 -20.67 -19.27 25.49
N VAL A 166 -20.14 -19.92 24.45
CA VAL A 166 -20.34 -19.52 23.06
C VAL A 166 -21.70 -19.97 22.56
N LYS A 167 -22.52 -19.05 22.05
CA LYS A 167 -23.87 -19.37 21.57
C LYS A 167 -23.89 -19.84 20.13
N ILE A 168 -23.11 -19.20 19.28
CA ILE A 168 -23.05 -19.51 17.85
C ILE A 168 -21.60 -19.76 17.48
N ALA A 169 -21.32 -20.93 16.87
CA ALA A 169 -19.99 -21.25 16.37
C ALA A 169 -20.06 -21.82 14.96
N GLN A 170 -19.11 -21.45 14.10
CA GLN A 170 -19.00 -21.98 12.75
C GLN A 170 -17.53 -22.05 12.30
N ILE A 171 -17.22 -23.05 11.46
CA ILE A 171 -15.96 -23.11 10.72
C ILE A 171 -16.23 -22.67 9.29
N SER A 172 -15.46 -21.70 8.80
CA SER A 172 -15.56 -21.19 7.43
C SER A 172 -14.26 -21.44 6.69
N ILE A 173 -14.34 -21.94 5.46
CA ILE A 173 -13.21 -22.26 4.58
C ILE A 173 -13.18 -21.30 3.41
N TYR A 174 -12.01 -20.74 3.11
CA TYR A 174 -11.79 -19.73 2.09
C TYR A 174 -10.69 -20.13 1.12
N THR A 175 -10.75 -19.61 -0.11
CA THR A 175 -9.58 -19.55 -0.98
C THR A 175 -8.53 -18.61 -0.40
N ILE A 176 -7.27 -18.70 -0.85
CA ILE A 176 -6.23 -17.72 -0.46
C ILE A 176 -6.54 -16.27 -0.90
N GLN A 177 -7.44 -16.07 -1.87
CA GLN A 177 -7.94 -14.74 -2.26
C GLN A 177 -9.06 -14.22 -1.35
N GLY A 178 -9.47 -15.01 -0.33
CA GLY A 178 -10.51 -14.62 0.64
C GLY A 178 -11.94 -14.96 0.21
N ALA A 179 -12.15 -15.67 -0.90
CA ALA A 179 -13.49 -16.09 -1.32
C ALA A 179 -13.98 -17.25 -0.44
N LEU A 180 -15.19 -17.11 0.13
CA LEU A 180 -15.81 -18.15 0.97
C LEU A 180 -16.23 -19.36 0.11
N LEU A 181 -15.76 -20.56 0.49
CA LEU A 181 -16.06 -21.82 -0.19
C LEU A 181 -17.09 -22.66 0.56
N LYS A 182 -16.94 -22.76 1.89
CA LYS A 182 -17.77 -23.63 2.72
C LYS A 182 -17.93 -23.03 4.11
N GLN A 183 -19.12 -23.21 4.67
CA GLN A 183 -19.43 -22.83 6.04
C GLN A 183 -20.11 -24.00 6.74
N VAL A 184 -19.65 -24.32 7.94
CA VAL A 184 -20.11 -25.46 8.74
C VAL A 184 -20.46 -24.97 10.13
N ASN A 185 -21.72 -25.10 10.52
CA ASN A 185 -22.17 -24.73 11.87
C ASN A 185 -21.70 -25.78 12.88
N ILE A 186 -21.13 -25.31 13.99
CA ILE A 186 -20.63 -26.14 15.09
C ILE A 186 -21.63 -26.09 16.25
N SER A 187 -22.39 -27.18 16.39
CA SER A 187 -23.37 -27.32 17.47
C SER A 187 -22.76 -27.92 18.75
N GLN A 188 -21.67 -28.68 18.62
CA GLN A 188 -20.95 -29.26 19.75
C GLN A 188 -20.22 -28.17 20.54
N ARG A 189 -20.17 -28.35 21.86
CA ARG A 189 -19.34 -27.58 22.79
C ARG A 189 -18.28 -28.50 23.40
N GLY A 190 -17.20 -27.91 23.89
CA GLY A 190 -15.96 -28.60 24.20
C GLY A 190 -15.12 -28.90 22.96
N GLU A 191 -14.31 -29.94 23.07
CA GLU A 191 -13.46 -30.45 21.98
C GLU A 191 -14.31 -31.12 20.90
N GLY A 192 -13.96 -30.88 19.63
CA GLY A 192 -14.63 -31.49 18.49
C GLY A 192 -13.74 -31.57 17.26
N VAL A 193 -14.22 -32.28 16.25
CA VAL A 193 -13.50 -32.51 14.99
C VAL A 193 -14.42 -32.27 13.81
N HIS A 194 -13.91 -31.58 12.79
CA HIS A 194 -14.55 -31.47 11.49
C HIS A 194 -13.65 -32.09 10.41
N VAL A 195 -14.20 -33.03 9.65
CA VAL A 195 -13.49 -33.70 8.55
C VAL A 195 -13.69 -32.91 7.25
N VAL A 196 -12.60 -32.61 6.56
CA VAL A 196 -12.61 -32.02 5.21
C VAL A 196 -12.11 -33.06 4.23
N TYR A 197 -12.90 -33.32 3.18
CA TYR A 197 -12.53 -34.24 2.11
C TYR A 197 -11.85 -33.49 0.97
N GLY A 198 -10.68 -33.96 0.55
CA GLY A 198 -9.90 -33.34 -0.52
C GLY A 198 -10.61 -33.36 -1.87
N GLY A 199 -11.50 -34.33 -2.12
CA GLY A 199 -12.33 -34.36 -3.33
C GLY A 199 -13.32 -33.20 -3.46
N GLU A 200 -13.58 -32.45 -2.40
CA GLU A 200 -14.42 -31.26 -2.42
C GLU A 200 -13.66 -29.99 -2.82
N LEU A 201 -12.32 -30.07 -2.92
CA LEU A 201 -11.43 -28.93 -3.13
C LEU A 201 -10.48 -29.21 -4.30
N THR A 202 -10.12 -28.19 -5.06
CA THR A 202 -9.03 -28.33 -6.04
C THR A 202 -7.68 -28.33 -5.30
N PRO A 203 -6.64 -29.01 -5.81
CA PRO A 203 -5.31 -28.91 -5.25
C PRO A 203 -4.85 -27.45 -5.14
N GLY A 204 -4.42 -27.03 -3.95
CA GLY A 204 -4.17 -25.63 -3.66
C GLY A 204 -4.04 -25.34 -2.17
N VAL A 205 -3.90 -24.05 -1.86
CA VAL A 205 -3.81 -23.53 -0.50
C VAL A 205 -5.15 -22.91 -0.12
N TYR A 206 -5.58 -23.18 1.11
CA TYR A 206 -6.84 -22.70 1.66
C TYR A 206 -6.64 -22.18 3.08
N LEU A 207 -7.53 -21.29 3.50
CA LEU A 207 -7.62 -20.82 4.89
C LEU A 207 -8.91 -21.36 5.50
N TYR A 208 -8.87 -21.71 6.79
CA TYR A 208 -10.07 -22.02 7.55
C TYR A 208 -10.06 -21.25 8.86
N SER A 209 -11.24 -20.84 9.31
CA SER A 209 -11.39 -19.98 10.48
C SER A 209 -12.58 -20.40 11.34
N LEU A 210 -12.41 -20.32 12.65
CA LEU A 210 -13.46 -20.49 13.64
C LEU A 210 -14.03 -19.12 13.97
N ILE A 211 -15.34 -18.99 13.81
CA ILE A 211 -16.11 -17.79 14.15
C ILE A 211 -17.01 -18.17 15.32
N ALA A 212 -16.90 -17.45 16.43
CA ALA A 212 -17.71 -17.62 17.64
C ALA A 212 -18.42 -16.31 17.95
N ASP A 213 -19.74 -16.36 18.16
CA ASP A 213 -20.61 -15.20 18.44
C ASP A 213 -20.35 -14.01 17.50
N SER A 214 -20.29 -14.31 16.19
CA SER A 214 -20.03 -13.35 15.11
C SER A 214 -18.64 -12.70 15.12
N ARG A 215 -17.72 -13.16 15.96
CA ARG A 215 -16.31 -12.73 15.97
C ARG A 215 -15.40 -13.83 15.44
N GLN A 216 -14.48 -13.45 14.57
CA GLN A 216 -13.41 -14.32 14.12
C GLN A 216 -12.43 -14.59 15.26
N VAL A 217 -12.23 -15.87 15.60
CA VAL A 217 -11.44 -16.30 16.76
C VAL A 217 -10.02 -16.69 16.35
N ASP A 218 -9.90 -17.58 15.36
CA ASP A 218 -8.62 -18.12 14.90
C ASP A 218 -8.68 -18.43 13.40
N VAL A 219 -7.52 -18.42 12.74
CA VAL A 219 -7.33 -18.73 11.32
C VAL A 219 -6.12 -19.62 11.13
N LYS A 220 -6.29 -20.70 10.39
CA LYS A 220 -5.23 -21.65 10.06
C LYS A 220 -5.23 -21.93 8.57
N LYS A 221 -4.11 -22.44 8.06
CA LYS A 221 -3.88 -22.72 6.64
C LYS A 221 -3.85 -24.22 6.40
N MET A 222 -4.51 -24.71 5.35
CA MET A 222 -4.41 -26.09 4.89
C MET A 222 -3.97 -26.17 3.42
N ILE A 223 -3.32 -27.27 3.06
CA ILE A 223 -2.78 -27.53 1.72
C ILE A 223 -3.36 -28.85 1.19
N VAL A 224 -4.04 -28.78 0.05
CA VAL A 224 -4.58 -29.94 -0.67
C VAL A 224 -3.63 -30.31 -1.80
N THR A 225 -3.22 -31.56 -1.88
CA THR A 225 -2.35 -32.11 -2.93
C THR A 225 -3.10 -33.07 -3.85
N LYS A 226 -2.55 -33.30 -5.05
CA LYS A 226 -3.09 -34.21 -6.05
C LYS A 226 -3.11 -35.68 -5.62
#